data_AF-A4T6J7-F1
#
_entry.id   AF-A4T6J7-F1
#
_cell.length_a   1.000
_cell.length_b   1.000
_cell.length_c   1.000
_cell.angle_alpha   90.00
_cell.angle_beta   90.00
_cell.angle_gamma   90.00
#
_symmetry.space_group_name_H-M   'P 1'
#
loop_
_entity.id
_entity.type
_entity.pdbx_description
1 polymer ?
#
loop_
_entity_poly.entity_id
_entity_poly.type
_entity_poly.pdbx_seq_one_letter_code
_entity_poly.pdbx_strand_id
1 'polypeptide(L)'
;MRRWFVAVALVLFGAFATGCEGVLPDNFALPSQFAGGEPRTLDAATAAAQEFVDRRAAGDYAGVWLMYSRQVRDRISQSDYAKLSQTCGSSLEKVPVTATGVRLDGETRALVRVKPMGFSVQLPVVYENGEWFMAPSDDFAADLGKPVDQIIAERRADGRCGDEDLSARLAPPSTSMMPPPPPAEPIPSTGESPSGQCSVDVPGCEGYDECHPVVTGKRDCFPEDESCSKPGNNFPWCRPLASGDQGTPVVLDCSGQPQVKPERIVLTCADNTIAISKIAWVSWSPDGGATGRGTEFRVECVPNCAQGTAHYSPVTITLTGVAPPDFRYTSATIIDEETGTAESWPMR
;
A
#
# COMPACT_ATOMS: atom_id res chain seq x y z
N MET A 1 -78.52 -5.14 -9.08
CA MET A 1 -77.53 -6.01 -8.40
C MET A 1 -76.47 -5.12 -7.76
N ARG A 2 -76.02 -5.53 -6.57
CA ARG A 2 -75.35 -4.74 -5.52
C ARG A 2 -74.04 -4.05 -5.95
N ARG A 3 -73.91 -2.76 -5.61
CA ARG A 3 -72.65 -2.01 -5.52
C ARG A 3 -71.96 -2.35 -4.19
N TRP A 4 -70.68 -2.75 -4.20
CA TRP A 4 -69.82 -2.73 -3.02
C TRP A 4 -68.48 -2.10 -3.38
N PHE A 5 -68.12 -1.10 -2.56
CA PHE A 5 -66.98 -0.22 -2.63
C PHE A 5 -65.66 -0.95 -2.30
N VAL A 6 -64.59 -0.66 -3.03
CA VAL A 6 -63.22 -0.92 -2.56
C VAL A 6 -62.71 0.39 -1.95
N ALA A 7 -62.54 0.39 -0.64
CA ALA A 7 -62.07 1.52 0.13
C ALA A 7 -60.57 1.75 -0.10
N VAL A 8 -60.22 2.98 -0.49
CA VAL A 8 -58.85 3.50 -0.50
C VAL A 8 -58.52 3.93 0.93
N ALA A 9 -57.63 3.20 1.60
CA ALA A 9 -57.14 3.56 2.92
C ALA A 9 -56.03 4.62 2.78
N LEU A 10 -56.44 5.89 2.85
CA LEU A 10 -55.58 7.05 3.09
C LEU A 10 -55.10 7.01 4.55
N VAL A 11 -53.86 6.57 4.76
CA VAL A 11 -53.19 6.71 6.06
C VAL A 11 -52.66 8.14 6.17
N LEU A 12 -53.45 9.01 6.81
CA LEU A 12 -53.04 10.33 7.25
C LEU A 12 -52.05 10.19 8.42
N PHE A 13 -50.77 10.45 8.18
CA PHE A 13 -49.80 10.71 9.26
C PHE A 13 -50.09 12.11 9.83
N GLY A 14 -50.94 12.16 10.85
CA GLY A 14 -51.18 13.36 11.64
C GLY A 14 -49.98 13.64 12.55
N ALA A 15 -49.44 14.85 12.44
CA ALA A 15 -48.44 15.39 13.36
C ALA A 15 -49.06 15.57 14.76
N PHE A 16 -48.70 14.68 15.69
CA PHE A 16 -48.91 14.90 17.12
C PHE A 16 -47.65 15.51 17.73
N ALA A 17 -47.63 16.85 17.81
CA ALA A 17 -46.77 17.57 18.73
C ALA A 17 -47.48 17.60 20.10
N THR A 18 -47.24 16.57 20.92
CA THR A 18 -47.54 16.59 22.35
C THR A 18 -46.23 16.46 23.10
N GLY A 19 -45.87 17.51 23.82
CA GLY A 19 -44.69 17.54 24.68
C GLY A 19 -44.74 16.44 25.73
N CYS A 20 -43.66 15.67 25.79
CA CYS A 20 -43.28 14.93 26.98
C CYS A 20 -42.04 15.62 27.55
N GLU A 21 -42.26 16.45 28.57
CA GLU A 21 -41.21 16.91 29.47
C GLU A 21 -40.82 15.71 30.36
N GLY A 22 -40.03 14.81 29.78
CA GLY A 22 -39.36 13.74 30.50
C GLY A 22 -37.94 14.19 30.77
N VAL A 23 -37.62 14.41 32.04
CA VAL A 23 -36.22 14.52 32.49
C VAL A 23 -35.51 13.22 32.09
N LEU A 24 -34.62 13.31 31.11
CA LEU A 24 -33.74 12.22 30.73
C LEU A 24 -32.77 11.97 31.89
N PRO A 25 -32.50 10.70 32.27
CA PRO A 25 -31.48 10.41 33.26
C PRO A 25 -30.12 10.91 32.75
N ASP A 26 -29.32 11.54 33.62
CA ASP A 26 -28.01 12.17 33.34
C ASP A 26 -26.93 11.23 32.76
N ASN A 27 -27.27 9.98 32.47
CA ASN A 27 -26.38 8.94 31.97
C ASN A 27 -26.86 8.29 30.66
N PHE A 28 -27.65 8.99 29.84
CA PHE A 28 -27.66 8.66 28.40
C PHE A 28 -26.39 9.21 27.75
N ALA A 29 -25.29 8.48 27.93
CA ALA A 29 -24.19 8.56 26.99
C ALA A 29 -24.73 8.05 25.64
N LEU A 30 -24.94 8.97 24.70
CA LEU A 30 -25.07 8.59 23.30
C LEU A 30 -23.86 7.71 22.97
N PRO A 31 -24.03 6.54 22.34
CA PRO A 31 -22.90 5.76 21.88
C PRO A 31 -22.03 6.69 21.03
N SER A 32 -20.72 6.72 21.32
CA SER A 32 -19.71 7.60 20.70
C SER A 32 -19.58 7.42 19.17
N GLN A 33 -20.44 6.61 18.56
CA GLN A 33 -20.58 6.43 17.12
C GLN A 33 -21.18 7.65 16.38
N PHE A 34 -21.70 8.66 17.09
CA PHE A 34 -22.30 9.86 16.47
C PHE A 34 -21.53 11.17 16.72
N ALA A 35 -20.31 11.08 17.27
CA ALA A 35 -19.42 12.23 17.43
C ALA A 35 -18.12 12.01 16.64
N GLY A 36 -18.13 12.38 15.35
CA GLY A 36 -16.92 12.75 14.60
C GLY A 36 -16.37 11.71 13.62
N GLY A 37 -16.90 11.72 12.39
CA GLY A 37 -16.27 11.14 11.19
C GLY A 37 -16.50 9.63 10.98
N GLU A 38 -16.65 9.23 9.72
CA GLU A 38 -16.66 7.82 9.31
C GLU A 38 -15.35 7.18 9.78
N PRO A 39 -15.37 5.99 10.42
CA PRO A 39 -14.14 5.40 10.93
C PRO A 39 -13.12 5.26 9.79
N ARG A 40 -11.82 5.50 10.08
CA ARG A 40 -10.71 5.38 9.11
C ARG A 40 -10.44 3.90 8.78
N THR A 41 -11.50 3.19 8.41
CA THR A 41 -11.49 1.78 8.08
C THR A 41 -11.19 1.63 6.60
N LEU A 42 -10.50 0.56 6.29
CA LEU A 42 -10.27 0.07 4.94
C LEU A 42 -11.60 -0.07 4.18
N ASP A 43 -12.67 -0.47 4.86
CA ASP A 43 -14.00 -0.63 4.27
C ASP A 43 -14.61 0.69 3.79
N ALA A 44 -14.50 1.77 4.58
CA ALA A 44 -14.98 3.10 4.20
C ALA A 44 -14.22 3.68 3.00
N ALA A 45 -12.88 3.54 3.02
CA ALA A 45 -12.03 3.91 1.89
C ALA A 45 -12.39 3.13 0.61
N THR A 46 -12.68 1.82 0.75
CA THR A 46 -13.09 0.95 -0.34
C THR A 46 -14.46 1.35 -0.89
N ALA A 47 -15.43 1.64 -0.01
CA ALA A 47 -16.76 2.09 -0.39
C ALA A 47 -16.72 3.42 -1.16
N ALA A 48 -15.93 4.39 -0.68
CA ALA A 48 -15.74 5.67 -1.35
C ALA A 48 -15.13 5.50 -2.76
N ALA A 49 -14.12 4.65 -2.90
CA ALA A 49 -13.54 4.36 -4.20
C ALA A 49 -14.48 3.58 -5.12
N GLN A 50 -15.30 2.67 -4.58
CA GLN A 50 -16.31 1.92 -5.34
C GLN A 50 -17.39 2.87 -5.89
N GLU A 51 -17.96 3.72 -5.04
CA GLU A 51 -18.94 4.72 -5.46
C GLU A 51 -18.34 5.68 -6.51
N PHE A 52 -17.06 6.04 -6.39
CA PHE A 52 -16.37 6.88 -7.38
C PHE A 52 -16.24 6.20 -8.75
N VAL A 53 -15.92 4.90 -8.81
CA VAL A 53 -15.89 4.19 -10.11
C VAL A 53 -17.30 3.99 -10.67
N ASP A 54 -18.31 3.75 -9.83
CA ASP A 54 -19.69 3.54 -10.25
C ASP A 54 -20.29 4.82 -10.85
N ARG A 55 -20.07 5.99 -10.21
CA ARG A 55 -20.51 7.28 -10.77
C ARG A 55 -19.82 7.64 -12.07
N ARG A 56 -18.51 7.35 -12.20
CA ARG A 56 -17.79 7.54 -13.47
C ARG A 56 -18.35 6.66 -14.57
N ALA A 57 -18.62 5.39 -14.27
CA ALA A 57 -19.23 4.48 -15.22
C ALA A 57 -20.64 4.91 -15.65
N ALA A 58 -21.40 5.51 -14.73
CA ALA A 58 -22.71 6.10 -15.00
C ALA A 58 -22.66 7.47 -15.72
N GLY A 59 -21.47 8.07 -15.89
CA GLY A 59 -21.32 9.40 -16.47
C GLY A 59 -21.75 10.56 -15.57
N ASP A 60 -21.94 10.32 -14.26
CA ASP A 60 -22.27 11.33 -13.25
C ASP A 60 -21.03 12.14 -12.85
N TYR A 61 -20.44 12.88 -13.80
CA TYR A 61 -19.19 13.60 -13.54
C TYR A 61 -19.36 14.76 -12.54
N ALA A 62 -20.57 15.31 -12.41
CA ALA A 62 -20.86 16.30 -11.39
C ALA A 62 -20.81 15.68 -9.98
N GLY A 63 -21.36 14.48 -9.79
CA GLY A 63 -21.23 13.71 -8.56
C GLY A 63 -19.81 13.24 -8.29
N VAL A 64 -19.08 12.81 -9.32
CA VAL A 64 -17.67 12.44 -9.22
C VAL A 64 -16.82 13.61 -8.70
N TRP A 65 -17.08 14.84 -9.15
CA TRP A 65 -16.39 16.03 -8.64
C TRP A 65 -16.57 16.23 -7.13
N LEU A 66 -17.76 15.93 -6.59
CA LEU A 66 -18.05 16.05 -5.15
C LEU A 66 -17.22 15.08 -4.30
N MET A 67 -16.80 13.97 -4.89
CA MET A 67 -16.01 12.93 -4.23
C MET A 67 -14.50 13.20 -4.23
N TYR A 68 -14.03 14.24 -4.90
CA TYR A 68 -12.63 14.62 -4.83
C TYR A 68 -12.28 15.43 -3.59
N SER A 69 -11.02 15.34 -3.18
CA SER A 69 -10.45 16.12 -2.09
C SER A 69 -10.50 17.63 -2.37
N ARG A 70 -10.27 18.44 -1.32
CA ARG A 70 -10.20 19.89 -1.50
C ARG A 70 -9.11 20.34 -2.47
N GLN A 71 -8.03 19.56 -2.60
CA GLN A 71 -6.98 19.80 -3.60
C GLN A 71 -7.53 19.98 -5.01
N VAL A 72 -8.55 19.21 -5.38
CA VAL A 72 -9.23 19.32 -6.69
C VAL A 72 -10.34 20.35 -6.64
N ARG A 73 -11.22 20.28 -5.62
CA ARG A 73 -12.42 21.14 -5.55
C ARG A 73 -12.10 22.63 -5.44
N ASP A 74 -10.92 22.98 -4.91
CA ASP A 74 -10.46 24.37 -4.80
C ASP A 74 -9.77 24.86 -6.09
N ARG A 75 -9.47 23.98 -7.05
CA ARG A 75 -8.65 24.29 -8.24
C ARG A 75 -9.34 24.10 -9.58
N ILE A 76 -10.47 23.40 -9.61
CA ILE A 76 -11.32 23.28 -10.80
C ILE A 76 -12.79 23.29 -10.38
N SER A 77 -13.62 24.07 -11.07
CA SER A 77 -15.06 24.13 -10.79
C SER A 77 -15.74 22.81 -11.17
N GLN A 78 -16.89 22.51 -10.55
CA GLN A 78 -17.68 21.32 -10.89
C GLN A 78 -18.06 21.26 -12.37
N SER A 79 -18.45 22.40 -12.95
CA SER A 79 -18.83 22.50 -14.36
C SER A 79 -17.63 22.28 -15.29
N ASP A 80 -16.46 22.80 -14.93
CA ASP A 80 -15.25 22.62 -15.73
C ASP A 80 -14.76 21.17 -15.67
N TYR A 81 -14.81 20.55 -14.48
CA TYR A 81 -14.51 19.13 -14.35
C TYR A 81 -15.47 18.28 -15.19
N ALA A 82 -16.77 18.54 -15.10
CA ALA A 82 -17.76 17.82 -15.89
C ALA A 82 -17.52 18.01 -17.39
N LYS A 83 -17.21 19.22 -17.85
CA LYS A 83 -16.86 19.51 -19.25
C LYS A 83 -15.62 18.73 -19.68
N LEU A 84 -14.55 18.74 -18.88
CA LEU A 84 -13.32 18.00 -19.14
C LEU A 84 -13.58 16.49 -19.25
N SER A 85 -14.28 15.89 -18.28
CA SER A 85 -14.57 14.46 -18.25
C SER A 85 -15.53 14.02 -19.35
N GLN A 86 -16.53 14.83 -19.70
CA GLN A 86 -17.40 14.55 -20.84
C GLN A 86 -16.66 14.62 -22.18
N THR A 87 -15.69 15.53 -22.29
CA THR A 87 -14.96 15.78 -23.54
C THR A 87 -13.80 14.80 -23.75
N CYS A 88 -13.08 14.48 -22.68
CA CYS A 88 -11.85 13.68 -22.72
C CYS A 88 -11.95 12.32 -22.05
N GLY A 89 -13.10 11.95 -21.48
CA GLY A 89 -13.32 10.64 -20.91
C GLY A 89 -13.18 9.53 -21.95
N SER A 90 -12.58 8.42 -21.55
CA SER A 90 -12.34 7.26 -22.41
C SER A 90 -13.41 6.19 -22.21
N SER A 91 -13.53 5.26 -23.16
CA SER A 91 -14.44 4.11 -23.03
C SER A 91 -14.05 3.18 -21.88
N LEU A 92 -12.77 3.16 -21.45
CA LEU A 92 -12.34 2.38 -20.29
C LEU A 92 -12.94 2.87 -18.97
N GLU A 93 -13.13 4.17 -18.82
CA GLU A 93 -13.72 4.75 -17.60
C GLU A 93 -15.19 4.38 -17.43
N LYS A 94 -15.82 3.90 -18.50
CA LYS A 94 -17.20 3.41 -18.53
C LYS A 94 -17.32 1.92 -18.24
N VAL A 95 -16.20 1.20 -18.17
CA VAL A 95 -16.19 -0.22 -17.83
C VAL A 95 -16.49 -0.36 -16.33
N PRO A 96 -17.54 -1.11 -15.94
CA PRO A 96 -17.79 -1.39 -14.53
C PRO A 96 -16.60 -2.12 -13.93
N VAL A 97 -16.11 -1.63 -12.79
CA VAL A 97 -14.99 -2.22 -12.07
C VAL A 97 -15.29 -2.33 -10.60
N THR A 98 -14.74 -3.38 -9.98
CA THR A 98 -14.89 -3.60 -8.54
C THR A 98 -13.58 -3.27 -7.85
N ALA A 99 -13.68 -2.64 -6.68
CA ALA A 99 -12.57 -2.54 -5.74
C ALA A 99 -12.21 -3.94 -5.23
N THR A 100 -10.95 -4.31 -5.39
CA THR A 100 -10.42 -5.66 -5.13
C THR A 100 -9.54 -5.72 -3.88
N GLY A 101 -9.21 -4.57 -3.31
CA GLY A 101 -8.43 -4.45 -2.08
C GLY A 101 -8.06 -3.01 -1.81
N VAL A 102 -7.58 -2.75 -0.60
CA VAL A 102 -7.18 -1.42 -0.15
C VAL A 102 -6.00 -1.58 0.80
N ARG A 103 -5.07 -0.63 0.78
CA ARG A 103 -4.03 -0.52 1.80
C ARG A 103 -4.01 0.90 2.33
N LEU A 104 -3.74 1.07 3.63
CA LEU A 104 -3.39 2.38 4.15
C LEU A 104 -2.00 2.78 3.63
N ASP A 105 -1.81 4.09 3.48
CA ASP A 105 -0.58 4.73 3.05
C ASP A 105 -0.35 5.94 3.96
N GLY A 106 -0.11 5.66 5.24
CA GLY A 106 -0.13 6.64 6.33
C GLY A 106 -1.50 6.77 7.01
N GLU A 107 -1.64 7.76 7.90
CA GLU A 107 -2.83 7.89 8.75
C GLU A 107 -4.07 8.47 8.06
N THR A 108 -3.88 9.18 6.96
CA THR A 108 -4.93 9.93 6.26
C THR A 108 -4.92 9.67 4.76
N ARG A 109 -4.25 8.60 4.31
CA ARG A 109 -4.17 8.20 2.92
C ARG A 109 -4.36 6.69 2.80
N ALA A 110 -5.02 6.26 1.74
CA ALA A 110 -5.13 4.86 1.38
C ALA A 110 -5.06 4.71 -0.14
N LEU A 111 -4.63 3.55 -0.61
CA LEU A 111 -4.62 3.19 -2.03
C LEU A 111 -5.59 2.04 -2.25
N VAL A 112 -6.66 2.30 -2.98
CA VAL A 112 -7.69 1.32 -3.32
C VAL A 112 -7.36 0.70 -4.68
N ARG A 113 -7.21 -0.62 -4.75
CA ARG A 113 -6.92 -1.35 -5.98
C ARG A 113 -8.22 -1.73 -6.68
N VAL A 114 -8.38 -1.31 -7.93
CA VAL A 114 -9.45 -1.76 -8.85
C VAL A 114 -8.86 -2.59 -9.98
N LYS A 115 -9.67 -3.47 -10.59
CA LYS A 115 -9.20 -4.38 -11.65
C LYS A 115 -9.97 -4.24 -12.98
N PRO A 116 -9.87 -3.11 -13.71
CA PRO A 116 -10.41 -2.98 -15.07
C PRO A 116 -9.81 -4.02 -16.01
N MET A 117 -10.65 -4.87 -16.61
CA MET A 117 -10.26 -5.81 -17.66
C MET A 117 -9.02 -6.67 -17.34
N GLY A 118 -8.81 -6.98 -16.04
CA GLY A 118 -7.66 -7.77 -15.59
C GLY A 118 -6.43 -6.97 -15.17
N PHE A 119 -6.31 -5.69 -15.54
CA PHE A 119 -5.22 -4.81 -15.14
C PHE A 119 -5.47 -4.21 -13.76
N SER A 120 -4.45 -4.14 -12.92
CA SER A 120 -4.57 -3.56 -11.57
C SER A 120 -4.23 -2.07 -11.60
N VAL A 121 -5.15 -1.23 -11.17
CA VAL A 121 -4.95 0.23 -11.04
C VAL A 121 -5.17 0.60 -9.58
N GLN A 122 -4.34 1.49 -9.04
CA GLN A 122 -4.48 2.01 -7.67
C GLN A 122 -5.11 3.40 -7.72
N LEU A 123 -6.20 3.59 -6.99
CA LEU A 123 -6.89 4.85 -6.81
C LEU A 123 -6.50 5.43 -5.44
N PRO A 124 -5.78 6.56 -5.39
CA PRO A 124 -5.44 7.20 -4.14
C PRO A 124 -6.67 7.85 -3.52
N VAL A 125 -6.90 7.58 -2.24
CA VAL A 125 -7.91 8.25 -1.42
C VAL A 125 -7.25 8.92 -0.22
N VAL A 126 -7.81 10.05 0.20
CA VAL A 126 -7.36 10.86 1.33
C VAL A 126 -8.52 11.03 2.30
N TYR A 127 -8.22 11.02 3.60
CA TYR A 127 -9.21 11.24 4.64
C TYR A 127 -9.20 12.72 5.05
N GLU A 128 -10.29 13.44 4.78
CA GLU A 128 -10.45 14.85 5.11
C GLU A 128 -11.77 15.07 5.85
N ASN A 129 -11.76 15.84 6.94
CA ASN A 129 -12.97 16.25 7.67
C ASN A 129 -13.93 15.11 8.08
N GLY A 130 -13.42 13.90 8.28
CA GLY A 130 -14.25 12.75 8.68
C GLY A 130 -14.75 11.88 7.53
N GLU A 131 -14.31 12.11 6.30
CA GLU A 131 -14.77 11.40 5.10
C GLU A 131 -13.59 11.07 4.16
N TRP A 132 -13.71 9.99 3.39
CA TRP A 132 -12.72 9.60 2.39
C TRP A 132 -13.04 10.25 1.04
N PHE A 133 -12.06 10.97 0.50
CA PHE A 133 -12.14 11.62 -0.80
C PHE A 133 -11.08 11.07 -1.75
N MET A 134 -11.34 11.15 -3.05
CA MET A 134 -10.36 10.81 -4.06
C MET A 134 -9.25 11.86 -4.11
N ALA A 135 -8.00 11.41 -4.10
CA ALA A 135 -6.89 12.26 -4.49
C ALA A 135 -6.81 12.36 -6.02
N PRO A 136 -6.33 13.47 -6.59
CA PRO A 136 -6.03 13.51 -8.02
C PRO A 136 -4.90 12.52 -8.36
N SER A 137 -4.92 11.96 -9.57
CA SER A 137 -3.73 11.33 -10.15
C SER A 137 -2.67 12.38 -10.43
N ASP A 138 -1.40 11.98 -10.57
CA ASP A 138 -0.29 12.91 -10.82
C ASP A 138 -0.53 13.76 -12.08
N ASP A 139 -0.97 13.12 -13.17
CA ASP A 139 -1.31 13.79 -14.42
C ASP A 139 -2.44 14.81 -14.25
N PHE A 140 -3.48 14.46 -13.49
CA PHE A 140 -4.59 15.38 -13.25
C PHE A 140 -4.17 16.51 -12.31
N ALA A 141 -3.36 16.23 -11.30
CA ALA A 141 -2.81 17.22 -10.38
C ALA A 141 -1.97 18.29 -11.13
N ALA A 142 -1.24 17.89 -12.18
CA ALA A 142 -0.47 18.81 -13.03
C ALA A 142 -1.36 19.73 -13.90
N ASP A 143 -2.62 19.36 -14.13
CA ASP A 143 -3.59 20.17 -14.89
C ASP A 143 -4.39 21.14 -14.01
N LEU A 144 -4.45 20.91 -12.70
CA LEU A 144 -5.24 21.72 -11.77
C LEU A 144 -4.80 23.19 -11.78
N GLY A 145 -5.77 24.10 -11.84
CA GLY A 145 -5.54 25.55 -11.90
C GLY A 145 -5.36 26.12 -13.30
N LYS A 146 -5.24 25.29 -14.35
CA LYS A 146 -5.29 25.74 -15.75
C LYS A 146 -6.76 25.95 -16.20
N PRO A 147 -7.02 26.82 -17.18
CA PRO A 147 -8.33 26.90 -17.83
C PRO A 147 -8.71 25.57 -18.48
N VAL A 148 -9.97 25.15 -18.33
CA VAL A 148 -10.45 23.84 -18.82
C VAL A 148 -10.22 23.64 -20.32
N ASP A 149 -10.40 24.69 -21.13
CA ASP A 149 -10.21 24.62 -22.58
C ASP A 149 -8.74 24.43 -22.96
N GLN A 150 -7.82 24.97 -22.15
CA GLN A 150 -6.39 24.72 -22.30
C GLN A 150 -6.06 23.26 -21.98
N ILE A 151 -6.60 22.71 -20.87
CA ILE A 151 -6.40 21.31 -20.49
C ILE A 151 -6.88 20.37 -21.62
N ILE A 152 -8.07 20.63 -22.17
CA ILE A 152 -8.63 19.83 -23.27
C ILE A 152 -7.73 19.91 -24.50
N ALA A 153 -7.24 21.10 -24.87
CA ALA A 153 -6.36 21.26 -26.02
C ALA A 153 -5.02 20.52 -25.84
N GLU A 154 -4.39 20.64 -24.67
CA GLU A 154 -3.13 19.95 -24.34
C GLU A 154 -3.32 18.43 -24.36
N ARG A 155 -4.39 17.90 -23.73
CA ARG A 155 -4.69 16.47 -23.72
C ARG A 155 -5.05 15.89 -25.09
N ARG A 156 -5.56 16.72 -26.00
CA ARG A 156 -5.77 16.30 -27.40
C ARG A 156 -4.46 16.25 -28.15
N ALA A 157 -3.59 17.23 -27.94
CA ALA A 157 -2.30 17.31 -28.61
C ALA A 157 -1.34 16.17 -28.23
N ASP A 158 -1.45 15.65 -27.01
CA ASP A 158 -0.62 14.54 -26.51
C ASP A 158 -1.33 13.17 -26.48
N GLY A 159 -2.53 13.07 -27.05
CA GLY A 159 -3.27 11.80 -27.17
C GLY A 159 -3.92 11.30 -25.87
N ARG A 160 -3.96 12.10 -24.80
CA ARG A 160 -4.60 11.72 -23.52
C ARG A 160 -6.11 11.99 -23.47
N CYS A 161 -6.72 12.54 -24.51
CA CYS A 161 -8.15 12.86 -24.56
C CYS A 161 -8.94 11.84 -25.39
N GLY A 162 -9.96 11.19 -24.80
CA GLY A 162 -10.83 10.24 -25.50
C GLY A 162 -10.15 8.90 -25.80
N ASP A 163 -10.57 8.22 -26.87
CA ASP A 163 -10.12 6.86 -27.23
C ASP A 163 -9.11 6.80 -28.39
N GLU A 164 -8.85 7.91 -29.09
CA GLU A 164 -8.08 7.91 -30.34
C GLU A 164 -6.68 7.27 -30.19
N ASP A 165 -5.95 7.57 -29.10
CA ASP A 165 -4.64 7.00 -28.80
C ASP A 165 -4.65 6.02 -27.61
N LEU A 166 -5.81 5.43 -27.31
CA LEU A 166 -5.94 4.55 -26.14
C LEU A 166 -5.07 3.30 -26.24
N SER A 167 -4.99 2.70 -27.42
CA SER A 167 -4.16 1.51 -27.67
C SER A 167 -2.66 1.78 -27.45
N ALA A 168 -2.17 2.95 -27.88
CA ALA A 168 -0.79 3.37 -27.69
C ALA A 168 -0.48 3.63 -26.20
N ARG A 169 -1.42 4.20 -25.44
CA ARG A 169 -1.28 4.45 -24.00
C ARG A 169 -1.29 3.18 -23.16
N LEU A 170 -2.00 2.15 -23.60
CA LEU A 170 -2.05 0.85 -22.93
C LEU A 170 -0.88 -0.07 -23.30
N ALA A 171 -0.13 0.26 -24.35
CA ALA A 171 1.03 -0.51 -24.74
C ALA A 171 2.11 -0.41 -23.64
N PRO A 172 2.76 -1.52 -23.26
CA PRO A 172 3.88 -1.46 -22.34
C PRO A 172 4.98 -0.57 -22.93
N PRO A 173 5.75 0.17 -22.09
CA PRO A 173 6.84 1.00 -22.59
C PRO A 173 7.78 0.13 -23.43
N SER A 174 7.96 0.50 -24.70
CA SER A 174 8.83 -0.24 -25.61
C SER A 174 10.24 -0.28 -25.01
N THR A 175 10.75 -1.49 -24.78
CA THR A 175 12.07 -1.78 -24.21
C THR A 175 13.24 -1.20 -25.02
N SER A 176 12.96 -0.58 -26.17
CA SER A 176 13.94 -0.03 -27.09
C SER A 176 14.49 1.35 -26.69
N MET A 177 13.99 1.98 -25.62
CA MET A 177 14.44 3.30 -25.17
C MET A 177 15.20 3.31 -23.83
N MET A 178 15.46 2.14 -23.23
CA MET A 178 16.44 2.05 -22.14
C MET A 178 17.85 2.07 -22.74
N PRO A 179 18.73 3.03 -22.38
CA PRO A 179 20.13 2.92 -22.75
C PRO A 179 20.70 1.61 -22.20
N PRO A 180 21.57 0.91 -22.95
CA PRO A 180 22.18 -0.31 -22.45
C PRO A 180 22.89 -0.02 -21.12
N PRO A 181 22.83 -0.95 -20.14
CA PRO A 181 23.60 -0.78 -18.91
C PRO A 181 25.08 -0.56 -19.27
N PRO A 182 25.79 0.34 -18.58
CA PRO A 182 27.23 0.48 -18.79
C PRO A 182 27.90 -0.89 -18.58
N PRO A 183 28.96 -1.21 -19.35
CA PRO A 183 29.65 -2.49 -19.22
C PRO A 183 30.09 -2.67 -17.76
N ALA A 184 29.78 -3.84 -17.19
CA ALA A 184 30.15 -4.18 -15.83
C ALA A 184 31.67 -4.08 -15.68
N GLU A 185 32.13 -3.16 -14.84
CA GLU A 185 33.52 -3.15 -14.41
C GLU A 185 33.82 -4.43 -13.61
N PRO A 186 35.01 -5.03 -13.75
CA PRO A 186 35.35 -6.24 -13.02
C PRO A 186 35.39 -5.94 -11.52
N ILE A 187 34.55 -6.63 -10.75
CA ILE A 187 34.66 -6.66 -9.29
C ILE A 187 35.98 -7.38 -8.97
N PRO A 188 36.95 -6.75 -8.28
CA PRO A 188 38.17 -7.43 -7.90
C PRO A 188 37.85 -8.53 -6.87
N SER A 189 38.27 -9.76 -7.21
CA SER A 189 38.15 -10.95 -6.37
C SER A 189 39.00 -10.80 -5.10
N THR A 190 38.35 -10.98 -3.95
CA THR A 190 38.88 -11.58 -2.71
C THR A 190 40.38 -11.40 -2.44
N GLY A 191 40.72 -10.32 -1.72
CA GLY A 191 41.97 -10.23 -0.98
C GLY A 191 41.78 -10.78 0.43
N GLU A 192 42.33 -11.97 0.65
CA GLU A 192 42.53 -12.61 1.95
C GLU A 192 43.20 -11.62 2.93
N SER A 193 42.57 -11.36 4.08
CA SER A 193 43.13 -10.48 5.10
C SER A 193 44.19 -11.25 5.89
N PRO A 194 45.47 -10.82 5.92
CA PRO A 194 46.48 -11.52 6.69
C PRO A 194 46.28 -11.24 8.17
N SER A 195 46.15 -12.32 8.93
CA SER A 195 46.34 -12.34 10.38
C SER A 195 47.76 -11.84 10.72
N GLY A 196 47.86 -10.67 11.36
CA GLY A 196 49.13 -10.02 11.64
C GLY A 196 49.08 -9.10 12.86
N GLN A 197 49.22 -9.71 14.04
CA GLN A 197 49.74 -9.21 15.32
C GLN A 197 49.78 -7.69 15.56
N CYS A 198 48.93 -7.22 16.47
CA CYS A 198 49.08 -5.91 17.10
C CYS A 198 50.27 -5.95 18.07
N SER A 199 51.30 -5.14 17.83
CA SER A 199 52.28 -4.82 18.87
C SER A 199 51.61 -3.89 19.89
N VAL A 200 51.44 -4.42 21.10
CA VAL A 200 51.08 -3.70 22.31
C VAL A 200 52.08 -2.58 22.58
N ASP A 201 51.57 -1.37 22.81
CA ASP A 201 52.13 -0.27 23.62
C ASP A 201 51.63 1.09 23.07
N VAL A 202 50.33 1.35 23.26
CA VAL A 202 49.75 2.70 23.15
C VAL A 202 49.26 3.11 24.54
N PRO A 203 49.83 4.17 25.14
CA PRO A 203 49.38 4.66 26.45
C PRO A 203 47.94 5.16 26.35
N GLY A 204 47.02 4.58 27.13
CA GLY A 204 45.60 4.96 27.18
C GLY A 204 44.59 3.88 26.74
N CYS A 205 45.04 2.70 26.30
CA CYS A 205 44.18 1.56 25.93
C CYS A 205 44.36 0.34 26.86
N GLU A 206 44.67 0.56 28.14
CA GLU A 206 44.81 -0.54 29.10
C GLU A 206 43.42 -1.14 29.40
N GLY A 207 43.14 -2.34 28.89
CA GLY A 207 41.94 -3.13 29.22
C GLY A 207 40.98 -3.49 28.09
N TYR A 208 41.36 -3.37 26.81
CA TYR A 208 40.51 -3.71 25.66
C TYR A 208 41.11 -4.87 24.84
N ASP A 209 40.33 -5.95 24.61
CA ASP A 209 40.83 -7.22 24.04
C ASP A 209 40.78 -7.31 22.49
N GLU A 210 40.11 -6.41 21.76
CA GLU A 210 39.99 -6.55 20.29
C GLU A 210 40.13 -5.22 19.52
N CYS A 211 40.93 -5.25 18.44
CA CYS A 211 41.15 -4.15 17.50
C CYS A 211 40.62 -4.52 16.11
N HIS A 212 39.72 -3.73 15.53
CA HIS A 212 39.24 -3.89 14.15
C HIS A 212 39.99 -2.95 13.16
N PRO A 213 40.13 -3.32 11.88
CA PRO A 213 40.96 -2.61 10.92
C PRO A 213 40.40 -1.23 10.50
N VAL A 214 41.32 -0.27 10.37
CA VAL A 214 41.11 1.17 10.14
C VAL A 214 40.74 1.47 8.68
N VAL A 215 39.64 2.19 8.43
CA VAL A 215 39.27 2.66 7.07
C VAL A 215 39.73 4.10 6.78
N THR A 216 40.07 4.93 7.77
CA THR A 216 40.60 6.27 7.51
C THR A 216 41.60 6.67 8.58
N GLY A 217 42.77 7.18 8.20
CA GLY A 217 43.96 7.39 9.04
C GLY A 217 43.86 8.41 10.19
N LYS A 218 42.91 8.25 11.10
CA LYS A 218 42.86 8.93 12.40
C LYS A 218 42.43 7.91 13.47
N ARG A 219 43.22 7.81 14.54
CA ARG A 219 42.98 6.89 15.67
C ARG A 219 42.04 7.57 16.65
N ASP A 220 40.76 7.25 16.59
CA ASP A 220 39.77 7.74 17.55
C ASP A 220 39.30 6.54 18.40
N CYS A 221 39.59 6.58 19.70
CA CYS A 221 39.01 5.66 20.68
C CYS A 221 37.61 6.19 21.00
N PHE A 222 36.55 5.44 20.70
CA PHE A 222 35.18 5.87 20.96
C PHE A 222 34.61 5.20 22.21
N PRO A 223 34.08 5.97 23.19
CA PRO A 223 33.16 5.44 24.18
C PRO A 223 31.82 5.18 23.49
N GLU A 224 31.37 3.92 23.48
CA GLU A 224 29.98 3.61 23.19
C GLU A 224 29.11 4.27 24.28
N ASP A 225 27.97 4.84 23.85
CA ASP A 225 26.72 4.99 24.64
C ASP A 225 26.12 6.41 24.71
N GLU A 226 26.87 7.52 24.69
CA GLU A 226 26.25 8.83 25.00
C GLU A 226 25.99 9.79 23.82
N SER A 227 26.41 9.46 22.59
CA SER A 227 26.46 10.47 21.51
C SER A 227 25.25 10.51 20.54
N CYS A 228 24.51 9.41 20.36
CA CYS A 228 23.38 9.39 19.41
C CYS A 228 22.04 9.86 20.03
N SER A 229 21.97 10.20 21.33
CA SER A 229 20.71 10.63 21.99
C SER A 229 20.41 12.13 21.95
N LYS A 230 21.24 12.96 21.30
CA LYS A 230 20.97 14.42 21.19
C LYS A 230 20.24 14.78 19.89
N PRO A 231 19.10 15.50 19.96
CA PRO A 231 18.39 15.93 18.76
C PRO A 231 19.24 16.91 17.95
N GLY A 232 19.53 16.56 16.69
CA GLY A 232 20.28 17.39 15.73
C GLY A 232 21.57 16.80 15.15
N ASN A 233 22.01 15.61 15.59
CA ASN A 233 23.22 14.98 15.07
C ASN A 233 22.93 14.12 13.84
N ASN A 234 23.49 14.45 12.67
CA ASN A 234 23.33 13.71 11.41
C ASN A 234 24.69 13.14 10.95
N PHE A 235 25.24 12.20 11.73
CA PHE A 235 26.46 11.47 11.37
C PHE A 235 26.13 10.20 10.56
N PRO A 236 26.93 9.83 9.55
CA PRO A 236 26.66 8.69 8.66
C PRO A 236 26.70 7.31 9.35
N TRP A 237 27.14 7.25 10.61
CA TRP A 237 27.16 6.06 11.46
C TRP A 237 26.12 6.08 12.60
N CYS A 238 25.45 7.21 12.90
CA CYS A 238 24.14 7.21 13.57
C CYS A 238 23.04 7.08 12.50
N ARG A 239 23.13 6.04 11.64
CA ARG A 239 21.97 5.64 10.83
C ARG A 239 20.84 5.30 11.81
N PRO A 240 19.57 5.63 11.52
CA PRO A 240 18.48 5.15 12.35
C PRO A 240 18.54 3.61 12.26
N LEU A 241 18.99 2.95 13.33
CA LEU A 241 18.55 1.60 13.59
C LEU A 241 17.03 1.70 13.57
N ALA A 242 16.39 0.93 12.70
CA ALA A 242 14.95 0.76 12.80
C ALA A 242 14.69 0.29 14.22
N SER A 243 14.24 1.20 15.07
CA SER A 243 13.76 0.92 16.41
C SER A 243 12.43 0.19 16.23
N GLY A 244 12.49 -1.08 15.82
CA GLY A 244 11.56 -2.03 16.37
C GLY A 244 11.93 -2.08 17.85
N ASP A 245 11.01 -1.69 18.73
CA ASP A 245 11.17 -1.95 20.15
C ASP A 245 11.65 -3.39 20.34
N GLN A 246 12.77 -3.52 21.07
CA GLN A 246 13.44 -4.74 21.52
C GLN A 246 12.55 -6.00 21.39
N GLY A 247 12.76 -6.79 20.32
CA GLY A 247 12.22 -8.16 20.20
C GLY A 247 11.07 -8.38 19.20
N THR A 248 10.65 -7.41 18.39
CA THR A 248 9.67 -7.67 17.32
C THR A 248 10.36 -8.18 16.04
N PRO A 249 10.18 -9.45 15.65
CA PRO A 249 10.89 -9.98 14.49
C PRO A 249 10.35 -9.42 13.17
N VAL A 250 11.19 -9.44 12.12
CA VAL A 250 10.86 -8.91 10.80
C VAL A 250 11.06 -9.95 9.69
N VAL A 251 10.40 -9.73 8.55
CA VAL A 251 10.65 -10.42 7.27
C VAL A 251 11.20 -9.40 6.28
N LEU A 252 12.24 -9.73 5.51
CA LEU A 252 12.73 -8.85 4.45
C LEU A 252 11.89 -9.03 3.17
N ASP A 253 11.52 -7.92 2.54
CA ASP A 253 10.97 -7.96 1.19
C ASP A 253 12.08 -8.18 0.13
N CYS A 254 11.69 -8.27 -1.14
CA CYS A 254 12.65 -8.48 -2.23
C CYS A 254 13.63 -7.32 -2.44
N SER A 255 13.32 -6.14 -1.89
CA SER A 255 14.19 -4.95 -1.89
C SER A 255 15.07 -4.87 -0.64
N GLY A 256 14.99 -5.86 0.26
CA GLY A 256 15.72 -5.88 1.53
C GLY A 256 15.10 -4.99 2.61
N GLN A 257 13.86 -4.51 2.44
CA GLN A 257 13.17 -3.69 3.43
C GLN A 257 12.52 -4.58 4.50
N PRO A 258 12.76 -4.32 5.80
CA PRO A 258 12.14 -5.09 6.87
C PRO A 258 10.64 -4.80 6.97
N GLN A 259 9.86 -5.86 7.09
CA GLN A 259 8.39 -5.85 7.19
C GLN A 259 7.96 -6.58 8.45
N VAL A 260 7.09 -5.94 9.24
CA VAL A 260 6.40 -6.56 10.37
C VAL A 260 5.01 -6.97 9.90
N LYS A 261 4.68 -8.26 10.02
CA LYS A 261 3.37 -8.83 9.63
C LYS A 261 2.94 -8.45 8.20
N PRO A 262 3.74 -8.73 7.16
CA PRO A 262 3.37 -8.39 5.79
C PRO A 262 2.14 -9.18 5.31
N GLU A 263 1.26 -8.53 4.55
CA GLU A 263 0.11 -9.20 3.92
C GLU A 263 0.48 -9.94 2.63
N ARG A 264 1.72 -9.78 2.15
CA ARG A 264 2.29 -10.48 1.00
C ARG A 264 3.76 -10.82 1.26
N ILE A 265 4.13 -12.06 1.01
CA ILE A 265 5.52 -12.52 0.98
C ILE A 265 5.80 -13.09 -0.40
N VAL A 266 6.81 -12.55 -1.09
CA VAL A 266 7.28 -13.11 -2.36
C VAL A 266 8.44 -14.05 -2.04
N LEU A 267 8.29 -15.33 -2.39
CA LEU A 267 9.29 -16.36 -2.10
C LEU A 267 10.38 -16.38 -3.18
N THR A 268 9.98 -16.16 -4.43
CA THR A 268 10.90 -16.12 -5.57
C THR A 268 11.11 -14.69 -6.07
N CYS A 269 11.99 -13.94 -5.42
CA CYS A 269 12.19 -12.52 -5.73
C CYS A 269 12.71 -12.21 -7.15
N ALA A 270 13.33 -13.18 -7.82
CA ALA A 270 13.91 -12.97 -9.15
C ALA A 270 12.86 -12.89 -10.27
N ASP A 271 11.79 -13.68 -10.14
CA ASP A 271 10.79 -13.88 -11.20
C ASP A 271 9.34 -13.73 -10.70
N ASN A 272 9.13 -13.60 -9.38
CA ASN A 272 7.84 -13.40 -8.71
C ASN A 272 6.80 -14.47 -9.10
N THR A 273 7.29 -15.68 -9.43
CA THR A 273 6.48 -16.83 -9.84
C THR A 273 5.79 -17.50 -8.66
N ILE A 274 6.28 -17.31 -7.43
CA ILE A 274 5.69 -17.85 -6.21
C ILE A 274 5.60 -16.76 -5.14
N ALA A 275 4.39 -16.51 -4.66
CA ALA A 275 4.15 -15.55 -3.60
C ALA A 275 2.92 -15.96 -2.78
N ILE A 276 2.94 -15.69 -1.48
CA ILE A 276 1.75 -15.78 -0.64
C ILE A 276 1.18 -14.38 -0.49
N SER A 277 -0.12 -14.27 -0.67
CA SER A 277 -0.86 -13.01 -0.59
C SER A 277 -2.05 -13.13 0.35
N LYS A 278 -2.61 -11.99 0.76
CA LYS A 278 -3.74 -11.93 1.70
C LYS A 278 -3.42 -12.64 3.02
N ILE A 279 -2.18 -12.50 3.50
CA ILE A 279 -1.75 -13.18 4.71
C ILE A 279 -2.41 -12.51 5.92
N ALA A 280 -3.24 -13.25 6.62
CA ALA A 280 -3.80 -12.91 7.92
C ALA A 280 -2.97 -13.62 9.01
N TRP A 281 -2.23 -12.85 9.81
CA TRP A 281 -1.38 -13.37 10.88
C TRP A 281 -2.20 -13.72 12.12
N VAL A 282 -2.07 -14.96 12.57
CA VAL A 282 -2.61 -15.48 13.84
C VAL A 282 -1.65 -15.15 14.99
N SER A 283 -0.36 -15.30 14.76
CA SER A 283 0.69 -15.03 15.74
C SER A 283 1.89 -14.35 15.09
N TRP A 284 2.62 -13.59 15.89
CA TRP A 284 3.88 -12.97 15.50
C TRP A 284 4.71 -12.77 16.76
N SER A 285 5.67 -13.67 16.97
CA SER A 285 6.51 -13.68 18.17
C SER A 285 7.92 -14.14 17.80
N PRO A 286 8.96 -13.58 18.45
CA PRO A 286 10.33 -14.08 18.32
C PRO A 286 10.47 -15.52 18.84
N ASP A 287 9.78 -15.88 19.93
CA ASP A 287 9.95 -17.16 20.63
C ASP A 287 9.03 -18.27 20.09
N GLY A 288 7.86 -17.89 19.54
CA GLY A 288 6.83 -18.82 19.05
C GLY A 288 6.72 -18.93 17.53
N GLY A 289 7.53 -18.18 16.78
CA GLY A 289 7.37 -18.03 15.34
C GLY A 289 6.24 -17.06 14.96
N ALA A 290 6.01 -16.89 13.67
CA ALA A 290 4.80 -16.24 13.16
C ALA A 290 3.97 -17.23 12.36
N THR A 291 2.69 -17.36 12.66
CA THR A 291 1.77 -18.19 11.91
C THR A 291 0.70 -17.33 11.29
N GLY A 292 0.38 -17.58 10.02
CA GLY A 292 -0.68 -16.88 9.31
C GLY A 292 -1.35 -17.78 8.28
N ARG A 293 -2.48 -17.31 7.75
CA ARG A 293 -3.17 -17.95 6.62
C ARG A 293 -3.22 -17.02 5.45
N GLY A 294 -3.04 -17.52 4.24
CA GLY A 294 -3.08 -16.71 3.04
C GLY A 294 -3.44 -17.54 1.81
N THR A 295 -3.21 -16.96 0.65
CA THR A 295 -3.36 -17.63 -0.64
C THR A 295 -2.01 -17.64 -1.32
N GLU A 296 -1.45 -18.84 -1.52
CA GLU A 296 -0.31 -19.01 -2.41
C GLU A 296 -0.77 -18.78 -3.85
N PHE A 297 -0.02 -17.96 -4.57
CA PHE A 297 -0.05 -17.84 -6.01
C PHE A 297 1.21 -18.47 -6.56
N ARG A 298 1.05 -19.36 -7.54
CA ARG A 298 2.13 -20.06 -8.22
C ARG A 298 1.90 -20.05 -9.72
N VAL A 299 2.92 -19.65 -10.49
CA VAL A 299 2.89 -19.72 -11.95
C VAL A 299 3.43 -21.06 -12.41
N GLU A 300 2.63 -21.83 -13.14
CA GLU A 300 3.09 -23.04 -13.82
C GLU A 300 3.86 -22.67 -15.09
N CYS A 301 5.17 -22.85 -15.07
CA CYS A 301 6.08 -22.44 -16.12
C CYS A 301 6.22 -23.48 -17.25
N VAL A 302 5.15 -23.76 -17.98
CA VAL A 302 5.17 -24.64 -19.15
C VAL A 302 4.53 -23.93 -20.35
N PRO A 303 5.24 -23.64 -21.46
CA PRO A 303 6.66 -23.91 -21.75
C PRO A 303 7.64 -22.87 -21.15
N ASN A 304 7.13 -21.72 -20.69
CA ASN A 304 7.90 -20.68 -20.01
C ASN A 304 6.98 -19.91 -19.04
N CYS A 305 7.55 -19.24 -18.04
CA CYS A 305 6.77 -18.55 -17.01
C CYS A 305 5.98 -17.34 -17.53
N ALA A 306 6.38 -16.72 -18.66
CA ALA A 306 5.68 -15.56 -19.21
C ALA A 306 4.31 -15.92 -19.81
N GLN A 307 4.14 -17.16 -20.25
CA GLN A 307 2.88 -17.71 -20.76
C GLN A 307 2.22 -18.68 -19.76
N GLY A 308 2.80 -18.82 -18.57
CA GLY A 308 2.35 -19.77 -17.56
C GLY A 308 0.99 -19.41 -16.95
N THR A 309 0.27 -20.43 -16.49
CA THR A 309 -1.00 -20.22 -15.79
C THR A 309 -0.76 -20.02 -14.31
N ALA A 310 -1.47 -19.05 -13.73
CA ALA A 310 -1.49 -18.81 -12.30
C ALA A 310 -2.44 -19.76 -11.58
N HIS A 311 -1.91 -20.53 -10.65
CA HIS A 311 -2.67 -21.36 -9.72
C HIS A 311 -2.73 -20.69 -8.35
N TYR A 312 -3.85 -20.87 -7.66
CA TYR A 312 -4.11 -20.28 -6.35
C TYR A 312 -4.56 -21.36 -5.38
N SER A 313 -3.87 -21.51 -4.26
CA SER A 313 -4.22 -22.46 -3.21
C SER A 313 -4.30 -21.74 -1.85
N PRO A 314 -5.27 -22.07 -0.99
CA PRO A 314 -5.27 -21.63 0.40
C PRO A 314 -4.10 -22.29 1.14
N VAL A 315 -3.34 -21.49 1.89
CA VAL A 315 -2.16 -21.98 2.61
C VAL A 315 -2.09 -21.45 4.03
N THR A 316 -1.55 -22.26 4.93
CA THR A 316 -1.05 -21.82 6.22
C THR A 316 0.46 -21.60 6.11
N ILE A 317 0.93 -20.41 6.50
CA ILE A 317 2.36 -20.05 6.56
C ILE A 317 2.84 -20.03 8.01
N THR A 318 4.01 -20.62 8.26
CA THR A 318 4.72 -20.55 9.53
C THR A 318 6.14 -20.04 9.32
N LEU A 319 6.51 -18.94 9.98
CA LEU A 319 7.83 -18.35 9.94
C LEU A 319 8.62 -18.70 11.19
N THR A 320 9.89 -19.06 11.01
CA THR A 320 10.80 -19.46 12.10
C THR A 320 12.22 -18.93 11.86
N GLY A 321 13.12 -19.20 12.82
CA GLY A 321 14.54 -18.89 12.69
C GLY A 321 14.90 -17.46 13.08
N VAL A 322 14.17 -16.87 14.01
CA VAL A 322 14.51 -15.60 14.66
C VAL A 322 15.69 -15.85 15.61
N ALA A 323 16.79 -15.12 15.39
CA ALA A 323 17.94 -15.14 16.28
C ALA A 323 18.49 -13.71 16.49
N PRO A 324 18.95 -13.36 17.70
CA PRO A 324 19.73 -12.15 17.94
C PRO A 324 21.05 -12.17 17.15
N PRO A 325 21.60 -11.01 16.73
CA PRO A 325 21.10 -9.65 16.94
C PRO A 325 20.07 -9.18 15.88
N ASP A 326 19.86 -9.96 14.82
CA ASP A 326 19.15 -9.50 13.62
C ASP A 326 17.62 -9.58 13.72
N PHE A 327 17.07 -10.37 14.67
CA PHE A 327 15.62 -10.55 14.90
C PHE A 327 14.81 -10.73 13.60
N ARG A 328 15.31 -11.52 12.64
CA ARG A 328 14.63 -11.78 11.36
C ARG A 328 14.16 -13.22 11.23
N TYR A 329 13.01 -13.43 10.62
CA TYR A 329 12.58 -14.77 10.20
C TYR A 329 13.42 -15.24 9.02
N THR A 330 14.10 -16.38 9.17
CA THR A 330 15.02 -16.93 8.17
C THR A 330 14.47 -18.16 7.44
N SER A 331 13.32 -18.68 7.86
CA SER A 331 12.64 -19.80 7.20
C SER A 331 11.13 -19.62 7.21
N ALA A 332 10.49 -20.00 6.11
CA ALA A 332 9.04 -20.08 5.96
C ALA A 332 8.62 -21.49 5.59
N THR A 333 7.68 -22.07 6.32
CA THR A 333 7.02 -23.34 5.99
C THR A 333 5.60 -23.04 5.55
N ILE A 334 5.23 -23.55 4.39
CA ILE A 334 3.94 -23.33 3.73
C ILE A 334 3.24 -24.67 3.64
N ILE A 335 2.03 -24.73 4.18
CA ILE A 335 1.20 -25.92 4.18
C ILE A 335 -0.02 -25.61 3.32
N ASP A 336 -0.19 -26.33 2.23
CA ASP A 336 -1.39 -26.27 1.41
C ASP A 336 -2.57 -26.88 2.18
N GLU A 337 -3.66 -26.10 2.34
CA GLU A 337 -4.80 -26.50 3.17
C GLU A 337 -5.70 -27.54 2.50
N GLU A 338 -5.61 -27.70 1.18
CA GLU A 338 -6.42 -28.65 0.42
C GLU A 338 -5.76 -30.04 0.38
N THR A 339 -4.45 -30.06 0.20
CA THR A 339 -3.66 -31.28 0.03
C THR A 339 -2.91 -31.70 1.30
N GLY A 340 -2.70 -30.78 2.23
CA GLY A 340 -1.86 -30.99 3.42
C GLY A 340 -0.36 -31.04 3.12
N THR A 341 0.05 -30.73 1.89
CA THR A 341 1.46 -30.75 1.48
C THR A 341 2.21 -29.60 2.12
N ALA A 342 3.38 -29.89 2.72
CA ALA A 342 4.24 -28.88 3.34
C ALA A 342 5.51 -28.65 2.51
N GLU A 343 5.84 -27.40 2.23
CA GLU A 343 7.06 -26.95 1.56
C GLU A 343 7.79 -25.92 2.43
N SER A 344 9.12 -25.99 2.50
CA SER A 344 9.94 -25.06 3.29
C SER A 344 10.83 -24.22 2.39
N TRP A 345 10.86 -22.92 2.66
CA TRP A 345 11.53 -21.89 1.88
C TRP A 345 12.54 -21.14 2.74
N PRO A 346 13.79 -20.94 2.25
CA PRO A 346 14.72 -20.05 2.91
C PRO A 346 14.26 -18.59 2.72
N MET A 347 14.30 -17.83 3.81
CA MET A 347 14.02 -16.40 3.83
C MET A 347 15.34 -15.64 3.93
N ARG A 348 15.36 -14.40 3.41
CA ARG A 348 16.58 -13.57 3.36
C ARG A 348 16.94 -12.92 4.68
#